data_AF-A0AAJ3PX32-F1
#
_entry.id   AF-A0AAJ3PX32-F1
#
_cell.length_a   1.000
_cell.length_b   1.000
_cell.length_c   1.000
_cell.angle_alpha   90.00
_cell.angle_beta   90.00
_cell.angle_gamma   90.00
#
_symmetry.space_group_name_H-M   'P 1'
#
loop_
_entity.id
_entity.type
_entity.pdbx_description
1 polymer ?
#
loop_
_entity_poly.entity_id
_entity_poly.type
_entity_poly.pdbx_seq_one_letter_code
_entity_poly.pdbx_strand_id
1 'polypeptide(L)'
;MHNPTSIEFQRDRALQWHMHADYDRMVEAGVPLPVGKTKRDRQAIASIASGIISSARTMPGQWMSYSRSESWYPGQEVYYGDAFGYSTVVGAVERLLDGPLVEAHIKARPGDHLRKDENGRTLQSRFLPAVGASKIVLPKMDKELAQSIRLRRRDDKRLVPYKDTEATSRMRNMLTKLNAHYAEANIEFHGGRREGDVVFHVSKRGHEYGVDLSNRACHRVFSDVWTLGGRYYGAAWQALGKDARKQIVIYGEAVFEADYETFHPGMLYHAAGLRLEGDAYDVPGYRDQREACKRGLNILINADSYSEAVHALTEHVSGGYYEAVDMIEAIIEKHQGIAQYFHTDAGIHLQKIDSSICTDILNEITLKKGITCLSVHDSFIVQSSCKEVLIEAMERHYNNHVNGVSRILNSCVKTKEFRRSPLHKGAVLPSACPVSCRAVAADSESNRTRKKIQNRNRKTAGAEGKADTTSQKTEIKKEGSKTMRSNSRFDRVRRKPETARAARTDVLQIIPLGAARENGPEMTKECLPTAPVSSDTGSTPEGAVCPVPDEHKKCGSSYVDLLVEMAKEDEVMKESPRATWQPRKTTMLEIIRTEEARRDTANHRRRDATSVRSH
;
A
#
# COMPACT_ATOMS: atom_id res chain seq x y z
N MET A 1 41.13 13.77 1.06
CA MET A 1 40.35 14.38 -0.03
C MET A 1 39.02 13.65 -0.13
N HIS A 2 37.87 14.34 -0.20
CA HIS A 2 36.61 13.68 -0.58
C HIS A 2 36.60 13.47 -2.09
N ASN A 3 36.08 12.33 -2.56
CA ASN A 3 35.95 12.02 -3.98
C ASN A 3 34.60 12.57 -4.52
N PRO A 4 34.57 13.66 -5.30
CA PRO A 4 33.32 14.42 -5.53
C PRO A 4 32.36 13.82 -6.57
N THR A 5 32.67 12.66 -7.13
CA THR A 5 32.10 12.17 -8.40
C THR A 5 31.16 10.96 -8.26
N SER A 6 30.89 10.49 -7.03
CA SER A 6 29.77 9.58 -6.78
C SER A 6 28.48 10.37 -6.50
N ILE A 7 27.83 10.86 -7.57
CA ILE A 7 26.41 11.22 -7.49
C ILE A 7 25.66 9.91 -7.18
N GLU A 8 25.27 9.72 -5.92
CA GLU A 8 24.68 8.46 -5.44
C GLU A 8 23.42 8.17 -6.25
N PHE A 9 23.51 7.23 -7.20
CA PHE A 9 22.53 7.08 -8.26
C PHE A 9 21.20 6.57 -7.68
N GLN A 10 20.29 7.51 -7.39
CA GLN A 10 19.01 7.27 -6.74
C GLN A 10 18.24 6.20 -7.53
N ARG A 11 17.83 5.12 -6.86
CA ARG A 11 17.10 4.03 -7.51
C ARG A 11 15.78 4.55 -8.07
N ASP A 12 15.48 4.20 -9.31
CA ASP A 12 14.23 4.55 -9.99
C ASP A 12 13.01 4.06 -9.21
N ARG A 13 11.97 4.89 -9.16
CA ARG A 13 10.68 4.54 -8.57
C ARG A 13 9.94 3.60 -9.52
N ALA A 14 9.46 2.45 -9.04
CA ALA A 14 8.62 1.58 -9.85
C ALA A 14 7.35 2.33 -10.31
N LEU A 15 6.91 2.07 -11.55
CA LEU A 15 5.71 2.64 -12.17
C LEU A 15 4.51 2.65 -11.19
N GLN A 16 4.08 3.86 -10.79
CA GLN A 16 2.87 4.02 -10.00
C GLN A 16 1.64 3.79 -10.87
N TRP A 17 0.63 3.12 -10.30
CA TRP A 17 -0.61 2.80 -10.98
C TRP A 17 -1.81 3.08 -10.07
N HIS A 18 -2.63 4.06 -10.45
CA HIS A 18 -3.84 4.42 -9.71
C HIS A 18 -5.06 3.80 -10.42
N MET A 19 -5.43 2.58 -10.02
CA MET A 19 -6.46 1.75 -10.70
C MET A 19 -7.79 2.47 -10.97
N HIS A 20 -8.16 3.42 -10.11
CA HIS A 20 -9.44 4.13 -10.15
C HIS A 20 -9.30 5.58 -10.69
N ALA A 21 -8.19 5.91 -11.37
CA ALA A 21 -8.04 7.19 -12.05
C ALA A 21 -8.97 7.27 -13.26
N ASP A 22 -9.76 8.34 -13.37
CA ASP A 22 -10.79 8.50 -14.39
C ASP A 22 -10.25 9.41 -15.48
N TYR A 23 -10.18 8.88 -16.70
CA TYR A 23 -9.64 9.59 -17.85
C TYR A 23 -10.49 10.80 -18.22
N ASP A 24 -11.81 10.67 -18.19
CA ASP A 24 -12.73 11.69 -18.67
C ASP A 24 -12.79 12.84 -17.64
N ARG A 25 -12.87 12.54 -16.33
CA ARG A 25 -12.69 13.54 -15.25
C ARG A 25 -11.33 14.22 -15.28
N MET A 26 -10.26 13.51 -15.64
CA MET A 26 -8.92 14.12 -15.74
C MET A 26 -8.81 15.06 -16.95
N VAL A 27 -9.44 14.76 -18.08
CA VAL A 27 -9.53 15.70 -19.22
C VAL A 27 -10.39 16.92 -18.87
N GLU A 28 -11.52 16.73 -18.18
CA GLU A 28 -12.36 17.83 -17.65
C GLU A 28 -11.57 18.75 -16.69
N ALA A 29 -10.71 18.17 -15.86
CA ALA A 29 -9.80 18.91 -14.97
C ALA A 29 -8.58 19.54 -15.68
N GLY A 30 -8.52 19.50 -17.02
CA GLY A 30 -7.45 20.10 -17.81
C GLY A 30 -6.12 19.34 -17.79
N VAL A 31 -6.09 18.07 -17.37
CA VAL A 31 -4.87 17.25 -17.43
C VAL A 31 -4.55 16.93 -18.90
N PRO A 32 -3.32 17.21 -19.39
CA PRO A 32 -2.96 17.01 -20.79
C PRO A 32 -2.73 15.53 -21.11
N LEU A 33 -3.81 14.79 -21.33
CA LEU A 33 -3.80 13.36 -21.65
C LEU A 33 -3.86 13.10 -23.18
N PRO A 34 -3.07 12.16 -23.72
CA PRO A 34 -3.21 11.72 -25.11
C PRO A 34 -4.56 11.00 -25.33
N VAL A 35 -5.05 11.00 -26.58
CA VAL A 35 -6.34 10.37 -26.95
C VAL A 35 -6.33 8.86 -26.69
N GLY A 36 -7.16 8.40 -25.76
CA GLY A 36 -7.31 6.99 -25.42
C GLY A 36 -8.34 6.26 -26.30
N LYS A 37 -7.88 5.20 -26.99
CA LYS A 37 -8.61 4.50 -28.07
C LYS A 37 -9.72 3.55 -27.59
N THR A 38 -9.65 3.06 -26.36
CA THR A 38 -10.61 2.13 -25.75
C THR A 38 -10.76 2.41 -24.25
N LYS A 39 -11.77 1.84 -23.58
CA LYS A 39 -11.91 2.02 -22.11
C LYS A 39 -10.69 1.54 -21.31
N ARG A 40 -10.07 0.40 -21.67
CA ARG A 40 -8.82 -0.08 -21.03
C ARG A 40 -7.63 0.85 -21.32
N ASP A 41 -7.57 1.38 -22.53
CA ASP A 41 -6.50 2.26 -22.99
C ASP A 41 -6.57 3.64 -22.30
N ARG A 42 -7.78 4.21 -22.18
CA ARG A 42 -8.08 5.39 -21.34
C ARG A 42 -7.71 5.15 -19.87
N GLN A 43 -8.14 4.02 -19.30
CA GLN A 43 -7.82 3.64 -17.93
C GLN A 43 -6.31 3.60 -17.69
N ALA A 44 -5.53 2.99 -18.60
CA ALA A 44 -4.08 2.93 -18.48
C ALA A 44 -3.42 4.31 -18.58
N ILE A 45 -3.85 5.16 -19.52
CA ILE A 45 -3.36 6.55 -19.62
C ILE A 45 -3.61 7.30 -18.30
N ALA A 46 -4.84 7.28 -17.77
CA ALA A 46 -5.19 7.98 -16.53
C ALA A 46 -4.42 7.42 -15.32
N SER A 47 -4.34 6.10 -15.19
CA SER A 47 -3.68 5.41 -14.06
C SER A 47 -2.18 5.71 -14.02
N ILE A 48 -1.53 5.83 -15.19
CA ILE A 48 -0.10 6.17 -15.32
C ILE A 48 0.11 7.67 -15.16
N ALA A 49 -0.67 8.53 -15.83
CA ALA A 49 -0.54 9.98 -15.74
C ALA A 49 -0.76 10.50 -14.30
N SER A 50 -1.73 9.92 -13.58
CA SER A 50 -1.93 10.19 -12.15
C SER A 50 -0.71 9.75 -11.31
N GLY A 51 -0.06 8.64 -11.69
CA GLY A 51 1.21 8.19 -11.11
C GLY A 51 2.40 9.11 -11.42
N ILE A 52 2.48 9.66 -12.64
CA ILE A 52 3.50 10.63 -13.06
C ILE A 52 3.36 11.93 -12.26
N ILE A 53 2.14 12.49 -12.18
CA ILE A 53 1.84 13.71 -11.42
C ILE A 53 2.10 13.50 -9.92
N SER A 54 1.68 12.35 -9.37
CA SER A 54 2.04 11.91 -8.02
C SER A 54 3.55 11.91 -7.80
N SER A 55 4.34 11.37 -8.74
CA SER A 55 5.79 11.32 -8.57
C SER A 55 6.48 12.66 -8.77
N ALA A 56 6.02 13.51 -9.69
CA ALA A 56 6.52 14.89 -9.84
C ALA A 56 6.30 15.74 -8.57
N ARG A 57 5.23 15.45 -7.81
CA ARG A 57 4.95 16.06 -6.50
C ARG A 57 5.78 15.46 -5.37
N THR A 58 5.79 14.13 -5.27
CA THR A 58 6.33 13.44 -4.08
C THR A 58 7.82 13.13 -4.17
N MET A 59 8.39 13.04 -5.36
CA MET A 59 9.83 12.80 -5.58
C MET A 59 10.32 13.59 -6.82
N PRO A 60 10.40 14.93 -6.75
CA PRO A 60 10.86 15.76 -7.87
C PRO A 60 12.24 15.30 -8.38
N GLY A 61 12.42 15.22 -9.70
CA GLY A 61 13.68 14.77 -10.31
C GLY A 61 13.95 13.26 -10.25
N GLN A 62 13.14 12.45 -9.55
CA GLN A 62 13.34 11.00 -9.50
C GLN A 62 12.75 10.31 -10.75
N TRP A 63 13.59 9.52 -11.41
CA TRP A 63 13.18 8.67 -12.53
C TRP A 63 12.19 7.58 -12.12
N MET A 64 11.24 7.27 -13.00
CA MET A 64 10.28 6.18 -12.86
C MET A 64 10.60 5.05 -13.84
N SER A 65 10.61 3.79 -13.38
CA SER A 65 10.95 2.61 -14.18
C SER A 65 9.74 1.70 -14.46
N TYR A 66 9.75 1.09 -15.64
CA TYR A 66 8.74 0.14 -16.10
C TYR A 66 9.35 -0.98 -16.95
N SER A 67 8.74 -2.17 -16.88
CA SER A 67 9.16 -3.32 -17.69
C SER A 67 8.65 -3.24 -19.11
N ARG A 68 9.52 -3.58 -20.08
CA ARG A 68 9.16 -3.84 -21.48
C ARG A 68 9.15 -5.32 -21.85
N SER A 69 9.31 -6.21 -20.87
CA SER A 69 9.09 -7.65 -21.08
C SER A 69 7.61 -7.98 -20.94
N GLU A 70 7.03 -8.66 -21.92
CA GLU A 70 5.64 -9.11 -21.88
C GLU A 70 5.40 -10.08 -20.70
N SER A 71 6.39 -10.91 -20.35
CA SER A 71 6.30 -11.88 -19.26
C SER A 71 6.11 -11.24 -17.87
N TRP A 72 6.34 -9.93 -17.72
CA TRP A 72 6.14 -9.17 -16.49
C TRP A 72 4.66 -8.96 -16.12
N TYR A 73 3.77 -8.89 -17.11
CA TYR A 73 2.40 -8.40 -16.89
C TYR A 73 1.37 -9.46 -16.44
N PRO A 74 1.37 -10.71 -16.95
CA PRO A 74 0.36 -11.71 -16.58
C PRO A 74 0.23 -11.96 -15.08
N GLY A 75 -1.01 -12.12 -14.60
CA GLY A 75 -1.34 -12.39 -13.20
C GLY A 75 -1.42 -11.14 -12.32
N GLN A 76 -1.05 -9.96 -12.84
CA GLN A 76 -1.09 -8.71 -12.07
C GLN A 76 -2.42 -7.94 -12.23
N GLU A 77 -3.31 -8.36 -13.13
CA GLU A 77 -4.68 -7.85 -13.25
C GLU A 77 -5.50 -8.02 -11.96
N VAL A 78 -5.15 -9.00 -11.12
CA VAL A 78 -5.69 -9.18 -9.75
C VAL A 78 -5.45 -7.94 -8.88
N TYR A 79 -4.35 -7.23 -9.06
CA TYR A 79 -3.91 -6.10 -8.23
C TYR A 79 -4.15 -4.73 -8.86
N TYR A 80 -4.14 -4.66 -10.19
CA TYR A 80 -4.14 -3.41 -10.96
C TYR A 80 -5.29 -3.33 -11.98
N GLY A 81 -6.08 -4.39 -12.12
CA GLY A 81 -7.26 -4.45 -12.99
C GLY A 81 -6.95 -4.81 -14.44
N ASP A 82 -8.02 -5.07 -15.20
CA ASP A 82 -8.05 -5.46 -16.63
C ASP A 82 -7.22 -4.57 -17.60
N ALA A 83 -6.86 -3.35 -17.19
CA ALA A 83 -6.07 -2.42 -17.99
C ALA A 83 -4.55 -2.59 -17.80
N PHE A 84 -4.09 -3.33 -16.77
CA PHE A 84 -2.67 -3.56 -16.49
C PHE A 84 -2.10 -4.74 -17.31
N GLY A 85 -2.20 -4.66 -18.63
CA GLY A 85 -1.63 -5.64 -19.57
C GLY A 85 -0.47 -5.04 -20.37
N TYR A 86 0.46 -5.87 -20.86
CA TYR A 86 1.67 -5.45 -21.58
C TYR A 86 1.41 -4.40 -22.66
N SER A 87 0.54 -4.72 -23.62
CA SER A 87 0.21 -3.84 -24.74
C SER A 87 -0.49 -2.54 -24.32
N THR A 88 -1.28 -2.59 -23.25
CA THR A 88 -2.03 -1.43 -22.76
C THR A 88 -1.15 -0.50 -21.93
N VAL A 89 -0.32 -1.04 -21.04
CA VAL A 89 0.61 -0.27 -20.21
C VAL A 89 1.73 0.30 -21.06
N VAL A 90 2.43 -0.50 -21.87
CA VAL A 90 3.51 0.01 -22.73
C VAL A 90 2.94 0.97 -23.77
N GLY A 91 1.79 0.67 -24.40
CA GLY A 91 1.14 1.58 -25.34
C GLY A 91 0.69 2.91 -24.71
N ALA A 92 0.27 2.91 -23.44
CA ALA A 92 -0.06 4.13 -22.70
C ALA A 92 1.19 4.91 -22.27
N VAL A 93 2.25 4.25 -21.83
CA VAL A 93 3.54 4.92 -21.56
C VAL A 93 4.05 5.58 -22.83
N GLU A 94 4.15 4.87 -23.96
CA GLU A 94 4.68 5.42 -25.22
C GLU A 94 3.99 6.73 -25.62
N ARG A 95 2.65 6.79 -25.59
CA ARG A 95 1.90 8.03 -25.90
C ARG A 95 2.00 9.14 -24.84
N LEU A 96 2.45 8.80 -23.63
CA LEU A 96 2.73 9.77 -22.56
C LEU A 96 4.17 10.29 -22.62
N LEU A 97 5.10 9.57 -23.28
CA LEU A 97 6.47 10.05 -23.52
C LEU A 97 6.51 11.24 -24.50
N ASP A 98 5.53 11.31 -25.40
CA ASP A 98 5.36 12.40 -26.38
C ASP A 98 4.58 13.61 -25.80
N GLY A 99 4.20 13.56 -24.52
CA GLY A 99 3.34 14.56 -23.86
C GLY A 99 4.04 15.35 -22.74
N PRO A 100 3.49 16.51 -22.33
CA PRO A 100 4.14 17.46 -21.41
C PRO A 100 4.23 16.97 -19.94
N LEU A 101 3.86 15.72 -19.66
CA LEU A 101 4.00 15.09 -18.35
C LEU A 101 5.38 14.42 -18.16
N VAL A 102 6.15 14.23 -19.25
CA VAL A 102 7.47 13.59 -19.25
C VAL A 102 8.51 14.53 -19.82
N GLU A 103 9.67 14.61 -19.18
CA GLU A 103 10.78 15.50 -19.56
C GLU A 103 11.92 14.76 -20.27
N ALA A 104 12.19 13.53 -19.86
CA ALA A 104 13.22 12.68 -20.47
C ALA A 104 12.81 11.20 -20.42
N HIS A 105 13.34 10.38 -21.34
CA HIS A 105 13.10 8.94 -21.33
C HIS A 105 14.30 8.13 -21.84
N ILE A 106 14.43 6.89 -21.37
CA ILE A 106 15.43 5.91 -21.83
C ILE A 106 14.70 4.58 -22.03
N LYS A 107 14.69 4.07 -23.27
CA LYS A 107 14.09 2.77 -23.60
C LYS A 107 15.18 1.70 -23.57
N ALA A 108 15.07 0.75 -22.64
CA ALA A 108 15.95 -0.42 -22.58
C ALA A 108 15.68 -1.35 -23.78
N ARG A 109 16.74 -1.96 -24.31
CA ARG A 109 16.70 -2.85 -25.48
C ARG A 109 16.19 -4.24 -25.08
N PRO A 110 15.72 -5.07 -26.04
CA PRO A 110 15.50 -6.49 -25.79
C PRO A 110 16.75 -7.14 -25.18
N GLY A 111 16.56 -7.89 -24.09
CA GLY A 111 17.65 -8.52 -23.34
C GLY A 111 18.35 -7.64 -22.29
N ASP A 112 18.19 -6.31 -22.28
CA ASP A 112 18.81 -5.46 -21.25
C ASP A 112 18.26 -5.76 -19.84
N HIS A 113 17.01 -6.23 -19.74
CA HIS A 113 16.44 -6.69 -18.47
C HIS A 113 17.05 -8.02 -17.94
N LEU A 114 17.97 -8.63 -18.68
CA LEU A 114 18.80 -9.76 -18.22
C LEU A 114 20.23 -9.31 -17.86
N ARG A 115 20.59 -8.07 -18.20
CA ARG A 115 21.88 -7.46 -17.85
C ARG A 115 21.77 -6.74 -16.52
N LYS A 116 22.83 -6.88 -15.72
CA LYS A 116 23.07 -6.04 -14.54
C LYS A 116 24.09 -4.97 -14.90
N ASP A 117 23.93 -3.77 -14.34
CA ASP A 117 25.01 -2.78 -14.29
C ASP A 117 26.08 -3.17 -13.26
N GLU A 118 27.13 -2.36 -13.15
CA GLU A 118 28.20 -2.48 -12.15
C GLU A 118 27.70 -2.49 -10.69
N ASN A 119 26.50 -1.95 -10.45
CA ASN A 119 25.83 -1.90 -9.15
C ASN A 119 24.84 -3.07 -8.95
N GLY A 120 24.90 -4.09 -9.81
CA GLY A 120 24.04 -5.27 -9.77
C GLY A 120 22.59 -5.05 -10.21
N ARG A 121 22.25 -3.87 -10.76
CA ARG A 121 20.88 -3.43 -11.06
C ARG A 121 20.46 -3.81 -12.48
N THR A 122 19.25 -4.35 -12.61
CA THR A 122 18.66 -4.68 -13.92
C THR A 122 18.33 -3.43 -14.74
N LEU A 123 18.81 -3.36 -15.99
CA LEU A 123 18.48 -2.27 -16.91
C LEU A 123 17.00 -2.36 -17.35
N GLN A 124 16.16 -1.49 -16.79
CA GLN A 124 14.75 -1.31 -17.16
C GLN A 124 14.54 -0.04 -17.99
N SER A 125 13.37 0.07 -18.62
CA SER A 125 13.00 1.31 -19.30
C SER A 125 12.50 2.33 -18.29
N ARG A 126 12.81 3.60 -18.50
CA ARG A 126 12.64 4.65 -17.51
C ARG A 126 12.25 5.98 -18.14
N PHE A 127 11.51 6.79 -17.42
CA PHE A 127 11.16 8.15 -17.80
C PHE A 127 11.24 9.09 -16.58
N LEU A 128 11.46 10.38 -16.84
CA LEU A 128 11.53 11.42 -15.83
C LEU A 128 10.21 12.21 -15.86
N PRO A 129 9.41 12.20 -14.77
CA PRO A 129 8.26 13.09 -14.63
C PRO A 129 8.68 14.55 -14.77
N ALA A 130 8.01 15.31 -15.63
CA ALA A 130 8.35 16.71 -15.86
C ALA A 130 8.06 17.56 -14.62
N VAL A 131 8.95 18.52 -14.31
CA VAL A 131 8.76 19.43 -13.16
C VAL A 131 7.42 20.19 -13.23
N GLY A 132 6.96 20.53 -14.43
CA GLY A 132 5.64 21.16 -14.64
C GLY A 132 4.45 20.29 -14.22
N ALA A 133 4.59 18.96 -14.22
CA ALA A 133 3.50 18.06 -13.87
C ALA A 133 3.13 18.10 -12.38
N SER A 134 4.00 18.61 -11.49
CA SER A 134 3.68 18.72 -10.06
C SER A 134 2.52 19.69 -9.80
N LYS A 135 2.42 20.76 -10.60
CA LYS A 135 1.43 21.83 -10.49
C LYS A 135 0.01 21.40 -10.91
N ILE A 136 -0.12 20.26 -11.58
CA ILE A 136 -1.40 19.79 -12.13
C ILE A 136 -2.27 19.24 -11.00
N VAL A 137 -3.38 19.92 -10.70
CA VAL A 137 -4.37 19.47 -9.71
C VAL A 137 -5.12 18.27 -10.27
N LEU A 138 -4.95 17.11 -9.64
CA LEU A 138 -5.76 15.93 -9.95
C LEU A 138 -7.18 16.09 -9.39
N PRO A 139 -8.23 15.68 -10.14
CA PRO A 139 -9.58 15.61 -9.59
C PRO A 139 -9.65 14.60 -8.43
N LYS A 140 -10.63 14.77 -7.54
CA LYS A 140 -10.85 13.84 -6.42
C LYS A 140 -11.27 12.47 -6.96
N MET A 141 -10.36 11.51 -6.89
CA MET A 141 -10.63 10.14 -7.36
C MET A 141 -11.18 9.23 -6.27
N ASP A 142 -11.98 8.25 -6.70
CA ASP A 142 -12.56 7.23 -5.85
C ASP A 142 -11.46 6.29 -5.35
N LYS A 143 -11.02 6.48 -4.10
CA LYS A 143 -9.90 5.73 -3.48
C LYS A 143 -10.31 4.34 -2.99
N GLU A 144 -10.95 3.55 -3.84
CA GLU A 144 -11.05 2.10 -3.59
C GLU A 144 -9.63 1.49 -3.47
N LEU A 145 -9.45 0.59 -2.51
CA LEU A 145 -8.15 -0.04 -2.26
C LEU A 145 -7.86 -1.15 -3.28
N ALA A 146 -7.16 -0.78 -4.35
CA ALA A 146 -6.45 -1.70 -5.24
C ALA A 146 -5.72 -2.79 -4.44
N GLN A 147 -6.18 -4.05 -4.61
CA GLN A 147 -6.33 -5.04 -3.54
C GLN A 147 -5.47 -4.88 -2.28
N SER A 148 -6.16 -4.74 -1.15
CA SER A 148 -5.56 -4.53 0.18
C SER A 148 -4.76 -5.73 0.72
N ILE A 149 -4.81 -6.90 0.09
CA ILE A 149 -3.97 -8.06 0.40
C ILE A 149 -3.09 -8.36 -0.83
N ARG A 150 -1.76 -8.25 -0.66
CA ARG A 150 -0.76 -8.45 -1.72
C ARG A 150 0.19 -9.59 -1.38
N LEU A 151 0.37 -10.50 -2.33
CA LEU A 151 1.38 -11.55 -2.28
C LEU A 151 2.50 -11.18 -3.26
N ARG A 152 3.73 -11.06 -2.76
CA ARG A 152 4.89 -10.58 -3.52
C ARG A 152 5.99 -11.64 -3.53
N ARG A 153 6.60 -11.91 -4.67
CA ARG A 153 7.72 -12.85 -4.77
C ARG A 153 9.02 -12.24 -4.22
N ARG A 154 9.94 -13.05 -3.68
CA ARG A 154 11.16 -12.59 -3.01
C ARG A 154 12.32 -12.25 -3.94
N ASP A 155 12.50 -12.98 -5.02
CA ASP A 155 13.51 -12.80 -6.08
C ASP A 155 13.33 -11.48 -6.84
N ASP A 156 12.19 -11.31 -7.55
CA ASP A 156 11.93 -10.21 -8.50
C ASP A 156 11.08 -9.07 -7.91
N LYS A 157 10.59 -9.24 -6.68
CA LYS A 157 9.67 -8.33 -5.96
C LYS A 157 8.33 -8.07 -6.70
N ARG A 158 7.95 -8.91 -7.67
CA ARG A 158 6.70 -8.85 -8.43
C ARG A 158 5.51 -9.31 -7.60
N LEU A 159 4.32 -8.81 -7.89
CA LEU A 159 3.08 -9.32 -7.29
C LEU A 159 2.61 -10.61 -8.00
N VAL A 160 2.24 -11.62 -7.22
CA VAL A 160 1.86 -12.96 -7.68
C VAL A 160 0.36 -13.16 -7.51
N PRO A 161 -0.40 -13.63 -8.53
CA PRO A 161 -1.83 -13.90 -8.37
C PRO A 161 -2.07 -15.02 -7.35
N TYR A 162 -3.14 -14.90 -6.57
CA TYR A 162 -3.60 -15.94 -5.65
C TYR A 162 -5.11 -16.20 -5.82
N LYS A 163 -5.56 -17.41 -5.47
CA LYS A 163 -6.99 -17.71 -5.31
C LYS A 163 -7.44 -17.24 -3.93
N ASP A 164 -8.61 -16.60 -3.85
CA ASP A 164 -9.19 -16.24 -2.57
C ASP A 164 -9.45 -17.49 -1.71
N THR A 165 -9.16 -17.36 -0.42
CA THR A 165 -9.47 -18.34 0.63
C THR A 165 -10.34 -17.68 1.69
N GLU A 166 -10.81 -18.46 2.66
CA GLU A 166 -11.48 -17.86 3.83
C GLU A 166 -10.51 -16.94 4.59
N ALA A 167 -9.23 -17.32 4.72
CA ALA A 167 -8.22 -16.51 5.40
C ALA A 167 -7.97 -15.17 4.68
N THR A 168 -7.80 -15.15 3.35
CA THR A 168 -7.65 -13.87 2.62
C THR A 168 -8.91 -13.03 2.68
N SER A 169 -10.09 -13.67 2.73
CA SER A 169 -11.38 -12.98 2.88
C SER A 169 -11.54 -12.34 4.27
N ARG A 170 -11.22 -13.07 5.35
CA ARG A 170 -11.19 -12.53 6.73
C ARG A 170 -10.22 -11.35 6.85
N MET A 171 -8.99 -11.48 6.35
CA MET A 171 -8.00 -10.39 6.36
C MET A 171 -8.43 -9.18 5.53
N ARG A 172 -9.04 -9.39 4.35
CA ARG A 172 -9.55 -8.32 3.50
C ARG A 172 -10.72 -7.57 4.17
N ASN A 173 -11.67 -8.29 4.76
CA ASN A 173 -12.80 -7.71 5.48
C ASN A 173 -12.34 -6.84 6.66
N MET A 174 -11.32 -7.29 7.41
CA MET A 174 -10.72 -6.49 8.48
C MET A 174 -10.08 -5.21 7.94
N LEU A 175 -9.30 -5.29 6.86
CA LEU A 175 -8.71 -4.11 6.22
C LEU A 175 -9.77 -3.14 5.68
N THR A 176 -10.88 -3.63 5.15
CA THR A 176 -11.99 -2.76 4.71
C THR A 176 -12.55 -1.96 5.89
N LYS A 177 -12.80 -2.60 7.05
CA LYS A 177 -13.23 -1.89 8.26
C LYS A 177 -12.19 -0.89 8.77
N LEU A 178 -10.93 -1.29 8.82
CA LEU A 178 -9.84 -0.44 9.31
C LEU A 178 -9.63 0.80 8.42
N ASN A 179 -9.71 0.64 7.11
CA ASN A 179 -9.56 1.74 6.16
C ASN A 179 -10.79 2.65 6.10
N ALA A 180 -12.01 2.14 6.37
CA ALA A 180 -13.18 2.99 6.58
C ALA A 180 -12.99 3.89 7.81
N HIS A 181 -12.56 3.31 8.94
CA HIS A 181 -12.21 4.08 10.16
C HIS A 181 -11.17 5.18 9.86
N TYR A 182 -10.10 4.87 9.14
CA TYR A 182 -9.09 5.87 8.77
C TYR A 182 -9.59 6.93 7.76
N ALA A 183 -10.59 6.61 6.93
CA ALA A 183 -11.21 7.59 6.04
C ALA A 183 -12.08 8.59 6.82
N GLU A 184 -12.83 8.10 7.82
CA GLU A 184 -13.77 8.88 8.63
C GLU A 184 -13.08 9.68 9.76
N ALA A 185 -11.98 9.17 10.33
CA ALA A 185 -11.31 9.78 11.47
C ALA A 185 -10.76 11.19 11.18
N ASN A 186 -10.89 12.11 12.14
CA ASN A 186 -10.19 13.39 12.06
C ASN A 186 -8.71 13.19 12.43
N ILE A 187 -7.87 13.04 11.40
CA ILE A 187 -6.41 12.98 11.49
C ILE A 187 -5.86 14.24 10.81
N GLU A 188 -5.35 15.15 11.62
CA GLU A 188 -4.73 16.40 11.22
C GLU A 188 -3.20 16.25 11.21
N PHE A 189 -2.54 16.95 10.28
CA PHE A 189 -1.11 16.88 10.07
C PHE A 189 -0.53 18.29 10.05
N HIS A 190 0.34 18.60 11.02
CA HIS A 190 0.98 19.90 11.16
C HIS A 190 2.49 19.80 10.90
N GLY A 191 3.12 20.94 10.58
CA GLY A 191 4.54 21.04 10.24
C GLY A 191 4.89 20.73 8.78
N GLY A 192 6.16 20.98 8.43
CA GLY A 192 6.68 20.85 7.07
C GLY A 192 6.22 21.96 6.11
N ARG A 193 6.81 22.02 4.91
CA ARG A 193 6.30 22.87 3.82
C ARG A 193 5.11 22.17 3.17
N ARG A 194 3.95 22.80 3.12
CA ARG A 194 2.74 22.22 2.51
C ARG A 194 2.47 22.76 1.11
N GLU A 195 2.04 21.89 0.22
CA GLU A 195 1.49 22.21 -1.10
C GLU A 195 0.22 21.37 -1.31
N GLY A 196 -0.92 21.94 -0.91
CA GLY A 196 -2.19 21.21 -0.79
C GLY A 196 -2.10 20.06 0.22
N ASP A 197 -2.37 18.85 -0.26
CA ASP A 197 -2.31 17.60 0.51
C ASP A 197 -0.90 17.01 0.63
N VAL A 198 0.12 17.60 0.00
CA VAL A 198 1.51 17.13 0.09
C VAL A 198 2.28 17.90 1.16
N VAL A 199 2.98 17.20 2.04
CA VAL A 199 3.98 17.77 2.98
C VAL A 199 5.37 17.40 2.51
N PHE A 200 6.24 18.39 2.34
CA PHE A 200 7.65 18.19 2.01
C PHE A 200 8.52 18.07 3.27
N HIS A 201 9.45 17.12 3.21
CA HIS A 201 10.45 16.82 4.23
C HIS A 201 11.83 16.65 3.58
N VAL A 202 12.88 16.95 4.34
CA VAL A 202 14.26 16.66 3.94
C VAL A 202 14.71 15.37 4.62
N SER A 203 15.30 14.46 3.86
CA SER A 203 15.84 13.19 4.36
C SER A 203 17.17 13.39 5.09
N LYS A 204 17.63 12.37 5.85
CA LYS A 204 18.98 12.38 6.47
C LYS A 204 20.14 12.56 5.47
N ARG A 205 19.89 12.39 4.16
CA ARG A 205 20.86 12.57 3.07
C ARG A 205 20.67 13.90 2.31
N GLY A 206 19.88 14.83 2.83
CA GLY A 206 19.64 16.15 2.20
C GLY A 206 18.64 16.14 1.03
N HIS A 207 18.25 14.98 0.50
CA HIS A 207 17.23 14.90 -0.55
C HIS A 207 15.84 15.24 0.00
N GLU A 208 15.11 16.12 -0.69
CA GLU A 208 13.72 16.45 -0.39
C GLU A 208 12.75 15.38 -0.93
N TYR A 209 11.68 15.10 -0.19
CA TYR A 209 10.58 14.22 -0.59
C TYR A 209 9.24 14.74 -0.06
N GLY A 210 8.18 14.53 -0.81
CA GLY A 210 6.80 14.87 -0.46
C GLY A 210 6.00 13.64 -0.03
N VAL A 211 5.17 13.79 1.00
CA VAL A 211 4.22 12.78 1.49
C VAL A 211 2.79 13.25 1.20
N ASP A 212 2.05 12.46 0.41
CA ASP A 212 0.62 12.68 0.14
C ASP A 212 -0.23 12.28 1.36
N LEU A 213 -0.68 13.26 2.13
CA LEU A 213 -1.52 13.08 3.31
C LEU A 213 -2.92 12.55 2.98
N SER A 214 -3.40 12.75 1.75
CA SER A 214 -4.72 12.29 1.33
C SER A 214 -4.77 10.76 1.17
N ASN A 215 -3.64 10.06 1.27
CA ASN A 215 -3.55 8.61 1.29
C ASN A 215 -3.53 8.07 2.72
N ARG A 216 -4.72 7.82 3.28
CA ARG A 216 -4.91 7.24 4.63
C ARG A 216 -5.05 5.71 4.64
N ALA A 217 -4.69 5.03 3.54
CA ALA A 217 -5.16 3.67 3.24
C ALA A 217 -4.07 2.59 3.40
N CYS A 218 -4.32 1.60 4.26
CA CYS A 218 -3.43 0.48 4.54
C CYS A 218 -3.73 -0.78 3.71
N HIS A 219 -2.67 -1.44 3.26
CA HIS A 219 -2.69 -2.78 2.65
C HIS A 219 -1.62 -3.68 3.29
N ARG A 220 -1.75 -5.00 3.19
CA ARG A 220 -0.75 -5.97 3.70
C ARG A 220 0.07 -6.57 2.57
N VAL A 221 1.37 -6.77 2.80
CA VAL A 221 2.29 -7.36 1.83
C VAL A 221 2.96 -8.61 2.41
N PHE A 222 2.62 -9.78 1.86
CA PHE A 222 3.20 -11.08 2.18
C PHE A 222 4.32 -11.45 1.18
N SER A 223 5.27 -12.28 1.60
CA SER A 223 6.44 -12.66 0.79
C SER A 223 6.41 -14.15 0.44
N ASP A 224 6.25 -14.50 -0.85
CA ASP A 224 6.10 -15.86 -1.40
C ASP A 224 4.86 -16.65 -0.91
N VAL A 225 4.60 -16.69 0.39
CA VAL A 225 3.52 -17.44 1.07
C VAL A 225 2.90 -16.64 2.23
N TRP A 226 1.72 -17.05 2.71
CA TRP A 226 0.94 -16.36 3.76
C TRP A 226 1.56 -16.41 5.16
N THR A 227 2.54 -17.29 5.37
CA THR A 227 3.33 -17.50 6.59
C THR A 227 4.52 -16.55 6.70
N LEU A 228 4.78 -15.70 5.70
CA LEU A 228 5.97 -14.85 5.62
C LEU A 228 5.60 -13.37 5.37
N GLY A 229 6.21 -12.46 6.15
CA GLY A 229 5.90 -11.03 6.08
C GLY A 229 4.46 -10.72 6.52
N GLY A 230 3.72 -9.94 5.73
CA GLY A 230 2.32 -9.60 6.00
C GLY A 230 2.12 -8.30 6.80
N ARG A 231 3.17 -7.49 6.99
CA ARG A 231 3.12 -6.14 7.58
C ARG A 231 2.13 -5.21 6.85
N TYR A 232 1.63 -4.21 7.56
CA TYR A 232 0.76 -3.15 7.04
C TYR A 232 1.58 -2.01 6.42
N TYR A 233 1.19 -1.59 5.22
CA TYR A 233 1.86 -0.58 4.40
C TYR A 233 0.86 0.39 3.75
N GLY A 234 1.31 1.60 3.46
CA GLY A 234 0.74 2.47 2.42
C GLY A 234 0.18 3.80 2.90
N ALA A 235 -0.23 3.91 4.17
CA ALA A 235 -0.80 5.15 4.69
C ALA A 235 0.28 6.23 4.98
N ALA A 236 -0.09 7.49 4.78
CA ALA A 236 0.81 8.65 4.78
C ALA A 236 1.70 8.75 6.03
N TRP A 237 1.15 8.49 7.22
CA TRP A 237 1.87 8.57 8.49
C TRP A 237 3.08 7.63 8.58
N GLN A 238 3.12 6.55 7.78
CA GLN A 238 4.26 5.63 7.73
C GLN A 238 5.44 6.20 6.93
N ALA A 239 5.21 7.18 6.05
CA ALA A 239 6.24 7.89 5.30
C ALA A 239 6.73 9.16 6.04
N LEU A 240 6.03 9.59 7.10
CA LEU A 240 6.43 10.74 7.91
C LEU A 240 7.61 10.37 8.84
N GLY A 241 8.64 11.22 8.85
CA GLY A 241 9.74 11.15 9.82
C GLY A 241 9.27 11.36 11.26
N LYS A 242 10.01 10.84 12.25
CA LYS A 242 9.59 10.81 13.67
C LYS A 242 9.14 12.17 14.21
N ASP A 243 9.83 13.26 13.86
CA ASP A 243 9.47 14.60 14.32
C ASP A 243 8.27 15.23 13.60
N ALA A 244 7.88 14.72 12.43
CA ALA A 244 6.60 15.05 11.79
C ALA A 244 5.44 14.24 12.39
N ARG A 245 5.67 12.98 12.79
CA ARG A 245 4.65 12.16 13.47
C ARG A 245 4.23 12.73 14.83
N LYS A 246 5.17 13.33 15.56
CA LYS A 246 4.91 14.13 16.78
C LYS A 246 3.97 15.34 16.57
N GLN A 247 3.75 15.74 15.32
CA GLN A 247 2.90 16.86 14.93
C GLN A 247 1.59 16.39 14.24
N ILE A 248 1.26 15.09 14.35
CA ILE A 248 -0.08 14.59 14.08
C ILE A 248 -0.99 15.01 15.25
N VAL A 249 -2.23 15.37 14.92
CA VAL A 249 -3.30 15.62 15.88
C VAL A 249 -4.48 14.71 15.50
N ILE A 250 -5.10 14.07 16.49
CA ILE A 250 -6.22 13.14 16.30
C ILE A 250 -7.41 13.67 17.11
N TYR A 251 -8.53 13.94 16.43
CA TYR A 251 -9.73 14.57 17.02
C TYR A 251 -9.44 15.84 17.84
N GLY A 252 -8.47 16.66 17.43
CA GLY A 252 -8.06 17.88 18.12
C GLY A 252 -7.10 17.66 19.30
N GLU A 253 -6.69 16.43 19.59
CA GLU A 253 -5.75 16.07 20.65
C GLU A 253 -4.34 15.72 20.11
N ALA A 254 -3.30 16.04 20.89
CA ALA A 254 -1.92 15.66 20.57
C ALA A 254 -1.69 14.15 20.72
N VAL A 255 -0.79 13.59 19.92
CA VAL A 255 -0.53 12.14 19.89
C VAL A 255 0.63 11.68 20.78
N PHE A 256 0.53 10.43 21.21
CA PHE A 256 1.60 9.65 21.83
C PHE A 256 2.04 8.52 20.89
N GLU A 257 3.35 8.24 20.78
CA GLU A 257 3.91 7.16 19.97
C GLU A 257 4.67 6.16 20.84
N ALA A 258 4.14 4.94 20.99
CA ALA A 258 4.79 3.81 21.63
C ALA A 258 5.48 2.92 20.60
N ASP A 259 6.65 2.36 20.95
CA ASP A 259 7.51 1.56 20.09
C ASP A 259 8.07 0.36 20.88
N TYR A 260 8.40 -0.76 20.25
CA TYR A 260 8.96 -1.92 20.97
C TYR A 260 10.49 -1.81 21.09
N GLU A 261 11.03 -1.98 22.31
CA GLU A 261 12.49 -2.02 22.48
C GLU A 261 13.05 -3.29 21.84
N THR A 262 13.94 -3.14 20.86
CA THR A 262 14.71 -4.26 20.26
C THR A 262 13.85 -5.42 19.76
N PHE A 263 12.67 -5.11 19.22
CA PHE A 263 11.55 -6.04 18.97
C PHE A 263 11.95 -7.43 18.45
N HIS A 264 12.57 -7.50 17.27
CA HIS A 264 12.99 -8.75 16.64
C HIS A 264 14.05 -9.53 17.46
N PRO A 265 15.19 -8.94 17.88
CA PRO A 265 16.09 -9.59 18.85
C PRO A 265 15.40 -10.12 20.11
N GLY A 266 14.54 -9.31 20.75
CA GLY A 266 13.80 -9.74 21.94
C GLY A 266 12.93 -10.96 21.70
N MET A 267 12.27 -11.05 20.54
CA MET A 267 11.50 -12.23 20.12
C MET A 267 12.37 -13.48 19.95
N LEU A 268 13.58 -13.35 19.41
CA LEU A 268 14.53 -14.48 19.27
C LEU A 268 15.04 -14.98 20.62
N TYR A 269 15.35 -14.07 21.57
CA TYR A 269 15.72 -14.46 22.93
C TYR A 269 14.58 -15.21 23.62
N HIS A 270 13.35 -14.67 23.60
CA HIS A 270 12.19 -15.37 24.19
C HIS A 270 11.91 -16.72 23.51
N ALA A 271 12.07 -16.82 22.18
CA ALA A 271 11.95 -18.08 21.46
C ALA A 271 13.07 -19.10 21.78
N ALA A 272 14.21 -18.64 22.30
CA ALA A 272 15.27 -19.49 22.86
C ALA A 272 15.05 -19.83 24.35
N GLY A 273 13.98 -19.34 24.99
CA GLY A 273 13.76 -19.45 26.44
C GLY A 273 14.63 -18.50 27.27
N LEU A 274 15.26 -17.51 26.65
CA LEU A 274 16.18 -16.56 27.26
C LEU A 274 15.53 -15.17 27.45
N ARG A 275 16.10 -14.39 28.37
CA ARG A 275 15.82 -12.96 28.52
C ARG A 275 16.94 -12.16 27.85
N LEU A 276 16.59 -11.23 26.97
CA LEU A 276 17.53 -10.23 26.48
C LEU A 276 17.86 -9.25 27.62
N GLU A 277 19.14 -8.95 27.82
CA GLU A 277 19.64 -7.94 28.77
C GLU A 277 20.22 -6.72 28.04
N GLY A 278 20.08 -5.54 28.65
CA GLY A 278 20.45 -4.27 28.02
C GLY A 278 19.71 -4.01 26.69
N ASP A 279 20.36 -3.29 25.78
CA ASP A 279 19.96 -3.09 24.39
C ASP A 279 20.68 -4.13 23.50
N ALA A 280 19.96 -4.76 22.56
CA ALA A 280 20.54 -5.67 21.58
C ALA A 280 21.56 -4.98 20.65
N TYR A 281 21.45 -3.67 20.44
CA TYR A 281 22.32 -2.95 19.51
C TYR A 281 23.50 -2.24 20.19
N ASP A 282 23.59 -2.27 21.53
CA ASP A 282 24.75 -1.83 22.31
C ASP A 282 25.83 -2.92 22.32
N VAL A 283 26.67 -2.96 21.29
CA VAL A 283 27.74 -3.97 21.13
C VAL A 283 29.03 -3.48 21.78
N PRO A 284 29.70 -4.28 22.64
CA PRO A 284 31.04 -3.98 23.13
C PRO A 284 32.01 -3.65 21.98
N GLY A 285 32.89 -2.66 22.18
CA GLY A 285 33.77 -2.15 21.12
C GLY A 285 33.10 -1.18 20.12
N TYR A 286 31.78 -1.27 19.89
CA TYR A 286 31.07 -0.55 18.81
C TYR A 286 29.84 0.25 19.29
N ARG A 287 29.87 0.73 20.54
CA ARG A 287 28.71 1.40 21.19
C ARG A 287 28.28 2.69 20.51
N ASP A 288 29.23 3.46 20.01
CA ASP A 288 29.04 4.66 19.19
C ASP A 288 28.45 4.32 17.81
N GLN A 289 28.75 3.14 17.27
CA GLN A 289 28.28 2.62 15.99
C GLN A 289 26.98 1.81 16.07
N ARG A 290 26.14 2.06 17.09
CA ARG A 290 24.87 1.34 17.36
C ARG A 290 23.97 1.11 16.13
N GLU A 291 23.86 2.05 15.19
CA GLU A 291 23.03 1.89 13.99
C GLU A 291 23.69 1.00 12.92
N ALA A 292 25.02 0.89 12.89
CA ALA A 292 25.73 -0.12 12.11
C ALA A 292 25.58 -1.49 12.77
N CYS A 293 25.73 -1.58 14.10
CA CYS A 293 25.50 -2.81 14.87
C CYS A 293 24.07 -3.36 14.68
N LYS A 294 23.07 -2.48 14.74
CA LYS A 294 21.67 -2.80 14.42
C LYS A 294 21.51 -3.34 13.00
N ARG A 295 22.29 -2.85 12.04
CA ARG A 295 22.28 -3.38 10.68
C ARG A 295 23.01 -4.73 10.60
N GLY A 296 24.19 -4.85 11.19
CA GLY A 296 24.98 -6.09 11.25
C GLY A 296 24.16 -7.26 11.79
N LEU A 297 23.47 -7.10 12.93
CA LEU A 297 22.61 -8.16 13.49
C LEU A 297 21.44 -8.51 12.56
N ASN A 298 20.80 -7.52 11.92
CA ASN A 298 19.74 -7.78 10.93
C ASN A 298 20.25 -8.42 9.64
N ILE A 299 21.51 -8.19 9.26
CA ILE A 299 22.17 -8.86 8.13
C ILE A 299 22.52 -10.30 8.52
N LEU A 300 23.18 -10.50 9.66
CA LEU A 300 23.62 -11.79 10.21
C LEU A 300 22.47 -12.81 10.34
N ILE A 301 21.26 -12.36 10.71
CA ILE A 301 20.05 -13.21 10.80
C ILE A 301 19.55 -13.67 9.41
N ASN A 302 19.83 -12.93 8.32
CA ASN A 302 19.14 -13.07 7.03
C ASN A 302 20.04 -13.27 5.78
N ALA A 303 21.36 -13.15 5.90
CA ALA A 303 22.31 -13.50 4.83
C ALA A 303 22.59 -15.01 4.84
N ASP A 304 22.73 -15.66 3.68
CA ASP A 304 22.82 -17.14 3.61
C ASP A 304 24.20 -17.66 4.11
N SER A 305 25.18 -16.78 4.36
CA SER A 305 26.47 -17.14 4.99
C SER A 305 27.17 -15.97 5.71
N TYR A 306 28.19 -16.29 6.51
CA TYR A 306 29.07 -15.31 7.16
C TYR A 306 29.75 -14.35 6.16
N SER A 307 30.27 -14.88 5.04
CA SER A 307 30.90 -14.07 4.00
C SER A 307 29.92 -13.06 3.37
N GLU A 308 28.68 -13.49 3.09
CA GLU A 308 27.64 -12.58 2.62
C GLU A 308 27.29 -11.51 3.67
N ALA A 309 27.28 -11.87 4.96
CA ALA A 309 27.00 -10.93 6.03
C ALA A 309 28.08 -9.84 6.15
N VAL A 310 29.36 -10.22 6.12
CA VAL A 310 30.50 -9.28 6.13
C VAL A 310 30.48 -8.38 4.89
N HIS A 311 30.29 -8.95 3.69
CA HIS A 311 30.21 -8.16 2.45
C HIS A 311 29.02 -7.18 2.46
N ALA A 312 27.85 -7.59 2.95
CA ALA A 312 26.68 -6.71 3.06
C ALA A 312 26.82 -5.63 4.14
N LEU A 313 27.60 -5.86 5.21
CA LEU A 313 27.91 -4.84 6.22
C LEU A 313 29.02 -3.88 5.76
N THR A 314 29.95 -4.33 4.89
CA THR A 314 31.06 -3.53 4.34
C THR A 314 30.60 -2.23 3.68
N GLU A 315 29.43 -2.19 3.01
CA GLU A 315 28.87 -0.96 2.43
C GLU A 315 28.36 0.07 3.47
N HIS A 316 28.43 -0.25 4.77
CA HIS A 316 27.70 0.43 5.84
C HIS A 316 28.56 0.76 7.06
N VAL A 317 29.86 0.49 7.01
CA VAL A 317 30.88 0.83 8.02
C VAL A 317 32.03 1.61 7.36
N SER A 318 32.76 2.42 8.13
CA SER A 318 33.75 3.38 7.59
C SER A 318 35.13 2.79 7.31
N GLY A 319 35.56 1.80 8.09
CA GLY A 319 36.78 1.02 7.92
C GLY A 319 36.66 -0.11 6.90
N GLY A 320 35.50 -0.25 6.25
CA GLY A 320 35.26 -1.24 5.20
C GLY A 320 35.32 -2.68 5.72
N TYR A 321 35.98 -3.56 4.96
CA TYR A 321 35.89 -5.01 5.15
C TYR A 321 36.35 -5.49 6.54
N TYR A 322 37.47 -4.99 7.05
CA TYR A 322 38.00 -5.44 8.35
C TYR A 322 37.10 -4.98 9.51
N GLU A 323 36.63 -3.73 9.50
CA GLU A 323 35.63 -3.26 10.49
C GLU A 323 34.31 -4.06 10.41
N ALA A 324 33.93 -4.52 9.21
CA ALA A 324 32.76 -5.38 9.03
C ALA A 324 32.95 -6.83 9.53
N VAL A 325 34.19 -7.37 9.49
CA VAL A 325 34.55 -8.65 10.12
C VAL A 325 34.46 -8.50 11.64
N ASP A 326 35.26 -7.61 12.21
CA ASP A 326 35.41 -7.42 13.65
C ASP A 326 34.06 -7.08 14.33
N MET A 327 33.22 -6.25 13.68
CA MET A 327 31.88 -5.93 14.17
C MET A 327 30.91 -7.11 14.10
N ILE A 328 30.96 -7.96 13.06
CA ILE A 328 30.13 -9.18 13.00
C ILE A 328 30.55 -10.17 14.09
N GLU A 329 31.84 -10.31 14.37
CA GLU A 329 32.33 -11.19 15.43
C GLU A 329 31.92 -10.70 16.83
N ALA A 330 32.01 -9.40 17.11
CA ALA A 330 31.50 -8.81 18.34
C ALA A 330 29.96 -8.92 18.49
N ILE A 331 29.21 -8.87 17.38
CA ILE A 331 27.76 -9.13 17.35
C ILE A 331 27.48 -10.61 17.68
N ILE A 332 28.24 -11.54 17.10
CA ILE A 332 28.12 -12.99 17.36
C ILE A 332 28.42 -13.28 18.85
N GLU A 333 29.48 -12.71 19.41
CA GLU A 333 29.85 -12.87 20.83
C GLU A 333 28.74 -12.38 21.77
N LYS A 334 28.22 -11.15 21.57
CA LYS A 334 27.10 -10.61 22.36
C LYS A 334 25.83 -11.48 22.29
N HIS A 335 25.63 -12.17 21.17
CA HIS A 335 24.36 -12.84 20.84
C HIS A 335 24.46 -14.37 20.73
N GLN A 336 25.46 -14.99 21.35
CA GLN A 336 25.64 -16.46 21.38
C GLN A 336 24.35 -17.23 21.76
N GLY A 337 23.55 -16.73 22.70
CA GLY A 337 22.28 -17.37 23.10
C GLY A 337 21.18 -17.43 22.03
N ILE A 338 21.36 -16.71 20.91
CA ILE A 338 20.48 -16.76 19.73
C ILE A 338 21.23 -17.15 18.44
N ALA A 339 22.46 -17.68 18.55
CA ALA A 339 23.29 -18.03 17.39
C ALA A 339 22.65 -19.05 16.44
N GLN A 340 21.77 -19.92 16.97
CA GLN A 340 20.93 -20.86 16.21
C GLN A 340 19.95 -20.18 15.23
N TYR A 341 19.83 -18.85 15.24
CA TYR A 341 19.03 -18.08 14.29
C TYR A 341 19.87 -17.25 13.29
N PHE A 342 21.20 -17.28 13.37
CA PHE A 342 22.05 -16.65 12.37
C PHE A 342 22.01 -17.47 11.07
N HIS A 343 22.04 -16.78 9.92
CA HIS A 343 21.97 -17.39 8.58
C HIS A 343 20.70 -18.24 8.31
N THR A 344 19.58 -17.96 8.99
CA THR A 344 18.33 -18.74 8.88
C THR A 344 17.21 -18.08 8.07
N ASP A 345 17.34 -16.81 7.67
CA ASP A 345 16.21 -16.03 7.12
C ASP A 345 15.03 -15.93 8.13
N ALA A 346 15.30 -16.01 9.44
CA ALA A 346 14.30 -15.84 10.48
C ALA A 346 13.63 -14.45 10.46
N GLY A 347 14.28 -13.42 9.92
CA GLY A 347 13.76 -12.04 9.89
C GLY A 347 12.43 -11.88 9.16
N ILE A 348 12.16 -12.68 8.10
CA ILE A 348 10.86 -12.64 7.40
C ILE A 348 9.77 -13.46 8.11
N HIS A 349 10.16 -14.44 8.94
CA HIS A 349 9.28 -15.15 9.86
C HIS A 349 8.90 -14.27 11.06
N LEU A 350 9.85 -13.52 11.63
CA LEU A 350 9.59 -12.53 12.69
C LEU A 350 8.58 -11.48 12.23
N GLN A 351 8.71 -10.96 10.99
CA GLN A 351 7.71 -10.05 10.38
C GLN A 351 6.29 -10.65 10.30
N LYS A 352 6.14 -11.98 10.28
CA LYS A 352 4.82 -12.63 10.32
C LYS A 352 4.20 -12.58 11.70
N ILE A 353 5.00 -12.72 12.75
CA ILE A 353 4.55 -12.70 14.15
C ILE A 353 4.25 -11.25 14.56
N ASP A 354 5.16 -10.34 14.29
CA ASP A 354 4.97 -8.88 14.29
C ASP A 354 3.66 -8.47 13.61
N SER A 355 3.45 -8.85 12.35
CA SER A 355 2.22 -8.49 11.65
C SER A 355 0.96 -9.17 12.20
N SER A 356 1.08 -10.12 13.13
CA SER A 356 -0.04 -10.73 13.88
C SER A 356 -0.32 -9.94 15.16
N ILE A 357 0.71 -9.61 15.95
CA ILE A 357 0.64 -8.69 17.09
C ILE A 357 0.01 -7.35 16.66
N CYS A 358 0.51 -6.76 15.57
CA CYS A 358 -0.01 -5.54 14.96
C CYS A 358 -1.48 -5.70 14.49
N THR A 359 -1.88 -6.89 14.04
CA THR A 359 -3.29 -7.17 13.68
C THR A 359 -4.17 -7.14 14.93
N ASP A 360 -3.78 -7.82 16.01
CA ASP A 360 -4.63 -7.95 17.18
C ASP A 360 -4.72 -6.64 17.99
N ILE A 361 -3.66 -5.82 18.02
CA ILE A 361 -3.68 -4.45 18.53
C ILE A 361 -4.67 -3.58 17.74
N LEU A 362 -4.57 -3.55 16.40
CA LEU A 362 -5.48 -2.74 15.57
C LEU A 362 -6.95 -3.24 15.64
N ASN A 363 -7.14 -4.54 15.83
CA ASN A 363 -8.45 -5.14 16.07
C ASN A 363 -9.03 -4.73 17.43
N GLU A 364 -8.23 -4.67 18.48
CA GLU A 364 -8.69 -4.24 19.81
C GLU A 364 -8.89 -2.72 19.90
N ILE A 365 -7.86 -1.94 19.62
CA ILE A 365 -7.84 -0.49 19.83
C ILE A 365 -8.76 0.21 18.82
N THR A 366 -8.58 -0.06 17.51
CA THR A 366 -9.38 0.61 16.48
C THR A 366 -10.74 -0.06 16.29
N LEU A 367 -10.78 -1.37 16.01
CA LEU A 367 -12.04 -2.00 15.56
C LEU A 367 -13.03 -2.41 16.68
N LYS A 368 -12.60 -2.48 17.94
CA LYS A 368 -13.48 -2.76 19.09
C LYS A 368 -13.67 -1.55 20.01
N LYS A 369 -12.59 -0.83 20.37
CA LYS A 369 -12.65 0.34 21.25
C LYS A 369 -12.93 1.66 20.51
N GLY A 370 -12.85 1.70 19.17
CA GLY A 370 -13.09 2.91 18.37
C GLY A 370 -11.97 3.96 18.42
N ILE A 371 -10.83 3.64 19.03
CA ILE A 371 -9.72 4.57 19.19
C ILE A 371 -8.87 4.56 17.92
N THR A 372 -8.66 5.72 17.30
CA THR A 372 -7.83 5.84 16.09
C THR A 372 -6.37 5.53 16.40
N CYS A 373 -5.94 4.29 16.14
CA CYS A 373 -4.56 3.83 16.28
C CYS A 373 -3.88 3.73 14.91
N LEU A 374 -2.79 4.48 14.70
CA LEU A 374 -2.03 4.52 13.46
C LEU A 374 -0.76 3.65 13.60
N SER A 375 -0.68 2.54 12.89
CA SER A 375 0.48 1.63 12.91
C SER A 375 1.62 2.08 11.99
N VAL A 376 2.84 2.17 12.52
CA VAL A 376 4.09 2.41 11.78
C VAL A 376 5.03 1.22 12.04
N HIS A 377 4.74 0.11 11.33
CA HIS A 377 5.34 -1.20 11.58
C HIS A 377 5.12 -1.66 13.03
N ASP A 378 6.18 -1.63 13.82
CA ASP A 378 6.28 -2.02 15.23
C ASP A 378 5.97 -0.89 16.22
N SER A 379 5.86 0.36 15.77
CA SER A 379 5.35 1.49 16.58
C SER A 379 3.88 1.82 16.28
N PHE A 380 3.21 2.41 17.28
CA PHE A 380 1.77 2.70 17.27
C PHE A 380 1.51 4.10 17.81
N ILE A 381 0.62 4.85 17.14
CA ILE A 381 0.30 6.24 17.47
C ILE A 381 -1.18 6.35 17.82
N VAL A 382 -1.49 6.96 18.97
CA VAL A 382 -2.85 7.22 19.47
C VAL A 382 -2.95 8.63 20.05
N GLN A 383 -4.17 9.08 20.37
CA GLN A 383 -4.37 10.22 21.27
C GLN A 383 -3.62 10.02 22.59
N SER A 384 -3.06 11.09 23.16
CA SER A 384 -2.28 11.03 24.40
C SER A 384 -3.09 10.49 25.59
N SER A 385 -4.38 10.81 25.65
CA SER A 385 -5.39 10.27 26.58
C SER A 385 -5.59 8.75 26.51
N CYS A 386 -5.16 8.11 25.43
CA CYS A 386 -5.28 6.67 25.19
C CYS A 386 -3.95 5.91 25.38
N LYS A 387 -2.91 6.57 25.89
CA LYS A 387 -1.56 6.03 26.09
C LYS A 387 -1.55 4.71 26.87
N GLU A 388 -2.19 4.67 28.03
CA GLU A 388 -2.23 3.50 28.92
C GLU A 388 -2.89 2.31 28.22
N VAL A 389 -4.02 2.56 27.56
CA VAL A 389 -4.79 1.54 26.82
C VAL A 389 -3.98 0.96 25.66
N LEU A 390 -3.13 1.76 25.00
CA LEU A 390 -2.21 1.27 23.97
C LEU A 390 -1.08 0.41 24.57
N ILE A 391 -0.45 0.88 25.65
CA ILE A 391 0.65 0.17 26.31
C ILE A 391 0.19 -1.21 26.76
N GLU A 392 -0.93 -1.29 27.50
CA GLU A 392 -1.49 -2.57 27.95
C GLU A 392 -1.79 -3.52 26.78
N ALA A 393 -2.31 -3.01 25.66
CA ALA A 393 -2.62 -3.83 24.49
C ALA A 393 -1.34 -4.32 23.78
N MET A 394 -0.30 -3.49 23.70
CA MET A 394 1.01 -3.90 23.19
C MET A 394 1.61 -5.01 24.05
N GLU A 395 1.64 -4.84 25.39
CA GLU A 395 2.15 -5.89 26.29
C GLU A 395 1.35 -7.19 26.17
N ARG A 396 0.02 -7.09 26.25
CA ARG A 396 -0.89 -8.24 26.18
C ARG A 396 -0.72 -9.02 24.87
N HIS A 397 -0.69 -8.34 23.74
CA HIS A 397 -0.56 -9.01 22.43
C HIS A 397 0.86 -9.49 22.15
N TYR A 398 1.90 -8.81 22.64
CA TYR A 398 3.26 -9.38 22.60
C TYR A 398 3.32 -10.71 23.36
N ASN A 399 2.89 -10.71 24.63
CA ASN A 399 2.98 -11.86 25.51
C ASN A 399 2.16 -13.05 24.94
N ASN A 400 0.97 -12.78 24.38
CA ASN A 400 0.12 -13.78 23.70
C ASN A 400 0.77 -14.45 22.47
N HIS A 401 1.63 -13.74 21.72
CA HIS A 401 2.25 -14.24 20.47
C HIS A 401 3.68 -14.76 20.66
N VAL A 402 4.38 -14.33 21.71
CA VAL A 402 5.82 -14.56 21.89
C VAL A 402 6.14 -15.40 23.15
N ASN A 403 5.21 -15.52 24.10
CA ASN A 403 5.43 -16.19 25.40
C ASN A 403 6.68 -15.66 26.14
N GLY A 404 6.82 -14.33 26.14
CA GLY A 404 7.84 -13.58 26.86
C GLY A 404 7.24 -12.30 27.44
N VAL A 405 8.08 -11.33 27.80
CA VAL A 405 7.63 -10.01 28.29
C VAL A 405 8.18 -8.92 27.38
N SER A 406 7.29 -8.13 26.76
CA SER A 406 7.72 -6.97 25.97
C SER A 406 8.38 -5.91 26.85
N ARG A 407 9.34 -5.19 26.27
CA ARG A 407 9.73 -3.87 26.74
C ARG A 407 9.22 -2.82 25.74
N ILE A 408 8.58 -1.77 26.23
CA ILE A 408 7.99 -0.71 25.40
C ILE A 408 8.74 0.60 25.63
N LEU A 409 9.25 1.18 24.55
CA LEU A 409 9.82 2.51 24.52
C LEU A 409 8.70 3.54 24.43
N ASN A 410 8.39 4.15 25.57
CA ASN A 410 7.50 5.31 25.64
C ASN A 410 8.17 6.50 24.94
N SER A 411 7.54 7.06 23.90
CA SER A 411 8.06 8.27 23.25
C SER A 411 7.05 9.42 23.20
N CYS A 412 7.56 10.59 23.57
CA CYS A 412 6.95 11.93 23.43
C CYS A 412 5.97 12.36 24.54
N VAL A 413 6.37 13.40 25.31
CA VAL A 413 5.69 14.72 25.30
C VAL A 413 6.76 15.82 25.41
N LYS A 414 6.77 16.78 24.47
CA LYS A 414 7.24 18.17 24.66
C LYS A 414 6.70 19.05 23.52
N THR A 415 5.39 19.26 23.49
CA THR A 415 4.84 20.44 22.81
C THR A 415 5.30 21.69 23.58
N LYS A 416 5.90 22.67 22.90
CA LYS A 416 5.83 24.05 23.41
C LYS A 416 4.34 24.40 23.50
N GLU A 417 3.94 25.13 24.54
CA GLU A 417 2.54 25.51 24.75
C GLU A 417 1.98 26.18 23.48
N PHE A 418 1.06 25.50 22.80
CA PHE A 418 0.38 26.08 21.66
C PHE A 418 -0.67 27.06 22.19
N ARG A 419 -0.25 28.30 22.45
CA ARG A 419 -1.14 29.38 22.88
C ARG A 419 -2.29 29.49 21.88
N ARG A 420 -3.50 29.11 22.32
CA ARG A 420 -4.72 29.31 21.55
C ARG A 420 -4.89 30.81 21.26
N SER A 421 -4.71 31.22 20.01
CA SER A 421 -5.03 32.58 19.57
C SER A 421 -6.50 32.86 19.88
N PRO A 422 -6.84 33.89 20.70
CA PRO A 422 -8.19 34.06 21.24
C PRO A 422 -9.16 34.71 20.24
N LEU A 423 -9.21 34.19 19.01
CA LEU A 423 -10.00 34.69 17.90
C LEU A 423 -10.80 33.59 17.19
N HIS A 424 -11.59 32.83 17.98
CA HIS A 424 -12.86 32.24 17.52
C HIS A 424 -13.75 31.93 18.74
N LYS A 425 -14.61 32.88 19.13
CA LYS A 425 -15.73 32.62 20.05
C LYS A 425 -16.95 32.10 19.26
N GLY A 426 -16.82 30.92 18.68
CA GLY A 426 -17.95 30.13 18.19
C GLY A 426 -18.49 29.26 19.33
N ALA A 427 -19.79 29.25 19.56
CA ALA A 427 -20.38 28.45 20.65
C ALA A 427 -20.32 26.95 20.33
N VAL A 428 -19.74 26.17 21.24
CA VAL A 428 -19.80 24.69 21.18
C VAL A 428 -21.12 24.25 21.80
N LEU A 429 -22.04 23.75 20.96
CA LEU A 429 -23.17 22.94 21.43
C LEU A 429 -22.70 21.50 21.67
N PRO A 430 -23.18 20.81 22.72
CA PRO A 430 -22.86 19.42 22.97
C PRO A 430 -23.59 18.52 21.96
N SER A 431 -22.88 18.11 20.90
CA SER A 431 -23.41 17.10 19.97
C SER A 431 -23.49 15.74 20.66
N ALA A 432 -24.68 15.15 20.66
CA ALA A 432 -24.94 13.87 21.30
C ALA A 432 -24.22 12.69 20.62
N CYS A 433 -24.12 11.57 21.34
CA CYS A 433 -23.64 10.30 20.80
C CYS A 433 -24.48 9.85 19.59
N PRO A 434 -23.86 9.31 18.52
CA PRO A 434 -24.61 8.81 17.36
C PRO A 434 -25.44 7.58 17.74
N VAL A 435 -26.76 7.71 17.61
CA VAL A 435 -27.72 6.61 17.77
C VAL A 435 -27.50 5.58 16.64
N SER A 436 -27.73 4.30 16.95
CA SER A 436 -27.47 3.17 16.05
C SER A 436 -28.18 3.26 14.70
N CYS A 437 -27.42 3.41 13.61
CA CYS A 437 -27.94 3.34 12.25
C CYS A 437 -28.25 1.89 11.84
N ARG A 438 -29.55 1.60 11.63
CA ARG A 438 -30.04 0.29 11.19
C ARG A 438 -29.64 0.03 9.73
N ALA A 439 -28.69 -0.87 9.50
CA ALA A 439 -28.14 -1.13 8.17
C ALA A 439 -29.18 -1.75 7.21
N VAL A 440 -29.49 -1.05 6.12
CA VAL A 440 -30.26 -1.57 4.99
C VAL A 440 -29.30 -2.32 4.04
N ALA A 441 -29.67 -3.52 3.60
CA ALA A 441 -28.79 -4.40 2.83
C ALA A 441 -28.63 -3.95 1.36
N ALA A 442 -27.67 -3.07 1.11
CA ALA A 442 -27.24 -2.72 -0.25
C ALA A 442 -26.23 -3.76 -0.79
N ASP A 443 -26.68 -4.67 -1.66
CA ASP A 443 -25.79 -5.64 -2.33
C ASP A 443 -24.96 -4.92 -3.41
N SER A 444 -23.74 -4.53 -3.05
CA SER A 444 -22.94 -3.57 -3.81
C SER A 444 -22.53 -4.09 -5.20
N GLU A 445 -22.50 -3.18 -6.18
CA GLU A 445 -22.30 -3.54 -7.58
C GLU A 445 -20.94 -4.23 -7.84
N SER A 446 -19.94 -3.97 -7.00
CA SER A 446 -18.65 -4.66 -6.95
C SER A 446 -18.78 -6.20 -6.79
N ASN A 447 -19.84 -6.71 -6.15
CA ASN A 447 -20.13 -8.16 -6.10
C ASN A 447 -20.58 -8.71 -7.47
N ARG A 448 -21.28 -7.91 -8.28
CA ARG A 448 -21.76 -8.31 -9.62
C ARG A 448 -20.59 -8.40 -10.62
N THR A 449 -19.66 -7.44 -10.60
CA THR A 449 -18.42 -7.51 -11.40
C THR A 449 -17.51 -8.65 -10.95
N ARG A 450 -17.35 -8.88 -9.64
CA ARG A 450 -16.57 -10.01 -9.11
C ARG A 450 -17.09 -11.39 -9.58
N LYS A 451 -18.41 -11.61 -9.55
CA LYS A 451 -19.04 -12.83 -10.08
C LYS A 451 -18.81 -13.00 -11.59
N LYS A 452 -18.84 -11.92 -12.38
CA LYS A 452 -18.53 -11.96 -13.84
C LYS A 452 -17.08 -12.38 -14.12
N ILE A 453 -16.10 -11.88 -13.35
CA ILE A 453 -14.68 -12.24 -13.52
C ILE A 453 -14.45 -13.72 -13.13
N GLN A 454 -14.95 -14.16 -11.98
CA GLN A 454 -14.82 -15.55 -11.53
C GLN A 454 -15.41 -16.56 -12.51
N ASN A 455 -16.60 -16.28 -13.07
CA ASN A 455 -17.23 -17.14 -14.07
C ASN A 455 -16.46 -17.19 -15.41
N ARG A 456 -15.70 -16.13 -15.76
CA ARG A 456 -14.86 -16.13 -16.97
C ARG A 456 -13.65 -17.05 -16.80
N ASN A 457 -12.96 -16.98 -15.66
CA ASN A 457 -11.82 -17.83 -15.34
C ASN A 457 -12.21 -19.30 -15.18
N ARG A 458 -13.47 -19.60 -14.81
CA ARG A 458 -14.02 -20.96 -14.79
C ARG A 458 -14.29 -21.52 -16.19
N LYS A 459 -14.49 -20.68 -17.21
CA LYS A 459 -14.63 -21.12 -18.61
C LYS A 459 -13.28 -21.40 -19.30
N THR A 460 -12.24 -20.61 -19.04
CA THR A 460 -10.90 -20.90 -19.58
C THR A 460 -10.29 -22.16 -18.98
N ALA A 461 -10.45 -22.38 -17.67
CA ALA A 461 -10.04 -23.63 -17.01
C ALA A 461 -10.89 -24.87 -17.39
N GLY A 462 -11.93 -24.72 -18.22
CA GLY A 462 -12.79 -25.80 -18.68
C GLY A 462 -12.50 -26.30 -20.10
N ALA A 463 -11.50 -25.74 -20.78
CA ALA A 463 -11.13 -26.11 -22.15
C ALA A 463 -9.98 -27.15 -22.23
N GLU A 464 -9.15 -27.23 -21.19
CA GLU A 464 -8.02 -28.18 -21.09
C GLU A 464 -8.46 -29.42 -20.29
N GLY A 465 -9.25 -30.30 -20.92
CA GLY A 465 -9.83 -31.43 -20.18
C GLY A 465 -10.67 -32.44 -20.96
N LYS A 466 -10.40 -32.66 -22.27
CA LYS A 466 -11.01 -33.78 -23.02
C LYS A 466 -10.29 -34.11 -24.34
N ALA A 467 -9.28 -34.97 -24.27
CA ALA A 467 -8.85 -35.85 -25.37
C ALA A 467 -7.87 -36.88 -24.79
N ASP A 468 -8.21 -38.16 -24.80
CA ASP A 468 -7.28 -39.25 -24.52
C ASP A 468 -7.57 -40.44 -25.46
N THR A 469 -6.50 -41.15 -25.80
CA THR A 469 -6.42 -42.47 -26.44
C THR A 469 -7.44 -42.85 -27.52
N THR A 470 -7.02 -42.79 -28.78
CA THR A 470 -7.30 -43.87 -29.76
C THR A 470 -6.13 -43.97 -30.73
N SER A 471 -5.49 -45.14 -30.77
CA SER A 471 -4.37 -45.42 -31.68
C SER A 471 -4.87 -45.98 -33.00
N GLN A 472 -4.41 -45.45 -34.14
CA GLN A 472 -4.36 -46.21 -35.39
C GLN A 472 -3.17 -45.80 -36.25
N LYS A 473 -2.71 -46.74 -37.09
CA LYS A 473 -1.41 -46.74 -37.75
C LYS A 473 -1.60 -46.66 -39.26
N THR A 474 -1.12 -45.60 -39.89
CA THR A 474 -0.97 -45.57 -41.35
C THR A 474 0.19 -44.67 -41.76
N GLU A 475 1.13 -45.23 -42.51
CA GLU A 475 2.08 -44.45 -43.31
C GLU A 475 1.43 -44.08 -44.64
N ILE A 476 1.82 -42.96 -45.26
CA ILE A 476 2.18 -42.90 -46.69
C ILE A 476 2.76 -41.51 -47.07
N LYS A 477 3.91 -41.59 -47.74
CA LYS A 477 4.60 -40.66 -48.68
C LYS A 477 4.53 -39.13 -48.51
N LYS A 478 5.73 -38.57 -48.69
CA LYS A 478 6.05 -37.21 -49.15
C LYS A 478 5.11 -36.72 -50.27
N GLU A 479 4.78 -35.43 -50.23
CA GLU A 479 5.23 -34.49 -51.26
C GLU A 479 5.30 -33.07 -50.69
N GLY A 480 5.97 -32.14 -51.38
CA GLY A 480 6.24 -30.80 -50.85
C GLY A 480 6.06 -29.71 -51.90
N SER A 481 5.50 -28.57 -51.50
CA SER A 481 5.44 -27.37 -52.33
C SER A 481 5.77 -26.12 -51.51
N LYS A 482 6.32 -25.12 -52.18
CA LYS A 482 6.82 -23.86 -51.59
C LYS A 482 5.77 -22.77 -51.75
N THR A 483 5.56 -21.96 -50.72
CA THR A 483 5.25 -20.53 -50.90
C THR A 483 5.66 -19.72 -49.68
N MET A 484 6.84 -19.10 -49.73
CA MET A 484 7.09 -17.89 -48.94
C MET A 484 6.52 -16.69 -49.69
N ARG A 485 5.86 -15.77 -48.97
CA ARG A 485 5.72 -14.38 -49.40
C ARG A 485 6.17 -13.46 -48.27
N SER A 486 7.41 -12.99 -48.38
CA SER A 486 7.87 -11.80 -47.69
C SER A 486 7.22 -10.56 -48.31
N ASN A 487 7.14 -9.48 -47.54
CA ASN A 487 7.43 -8.14 -48.05
C ASN A 487 7.77 -7.21 -46.88
N SER A 488 8.93 -6.56 -46.95
CA SER A 488 9.32 -5.48 -46.06
C SER A 488 8.89 -4.14 -46.66
N ARG A 489 8.69 -3.12 -45.81
CA ARG A 489 8.54 -1.73 -46.25
C ARG A 489 8.82 -0.73 -45.12
N PHE A 490 10.09 -0.42 -44.90
CA PHE A 490 10.69 0.87 -45.29
C PHE A 490 12.06 1.07 -44.63
N ASP A 491 13.01 1.61 -45.40
CA ASP A 491 14.35 2.03 -44.96
C ASP A 491 14.86 3.13 -45.94
N ARG A 492 15.94 3.84 -45.58
CA ARG A 492 16.38 5.18 -46.06
C ARG A 492 15.53 6.32 -45.47
N VAL A 493 16.08 7.51 -45.21
CA VAL A 493 17.30 8.15 -45.77
C VAL A 493 18.27 8.65 -44.68
N ARG A 494 19.59 8.45 -44.89
CA ARG A 494 20.68 9.15 -44.16
C ARG A 494 21.01 10.49 -44.82
N ARG A 495 21.23 11.56 -44.05
CA ARG A 495 22.09 12.71 -44.40
C ARG A 495 22.81 13.25 -43.14
N LYS A 496 24.06 13.70 -43.28
CA LYS A 496 24.71 14.68 -42.38
C LYS A 496 24.23 16.11 -42.75
N PRO A 497 24.50 17.11 -41.91
CA PRO A 497 25.55 18.07 -42.32
C PRO A 497 26.54 18.41 -41.17
N GLU A 498 27.34 19.46 -41.37
CA GLU A 498 28.52 19.82 -40.58
C GLU A 498 28.33 21.13 -39.78
N THR A 499 29.42 21.83 -39.45
CA THR A 499 29.55 22.77 -38.33
C THR A 499 29.09 24.22 -38.58
N ALA A 500 28.57 24.81 -37.50
CA ALA A 500 28.74 26.21 -37.06
C ALA A 500 28.19 27.39 -37.91
N ARG A 501 27.20 28.09 -37.32
CA ARG A 501 27.29 29.55 -37.08
C ARG A 501 26.39 29.97 -35.90
N ALA A 502 26.61 31.17 -35.36
CA ALA A 502 25.91 31.68 -34.18
C ALA A 502 25.03 32.90 -34.49
N ALA A 503 23.84 32.93 -33.87
CA ALA A 503 22.99 34.10 -33.63
C ALA A 503 22.20 33.80 -32.35
N ARG A 504 22.49 34.51 -31.25
CA ARG A 504 21.72 35.64 -30.72
C ARG A 504 20.32 35.28 -30.21
N THR A 505 20.16 35.47 -28.91
CA THR A 505 18.90 35.59 -28.17
C THR A 505 18.05 36.74 -28.70
N ASP A 506 16.73 36.55 -28.70
CA ASP A 506 15.76 37.64 -28.51
C ASP A 506 14.77 37.24 -27.42
N VAL A 507 14.27 38.24 -26.67
CA VAL A 507 13.46 38.07 -25.47
C VAL A 507 12.05 38.57 -25.73
N LEU A 508 11.05 37.69 -25.67
CA LEU A 508 9.64 38.11 -25.70
C LEU A 508 9.18 38.54 -24.30
N GLN A 509 8.72 39.78 -24.21
CA GLN A 509 8.37 40.46 -22.96
C GLN A 509 6.96 40.11 -22.46
N ILE A 510 6.76 40.26 -21.15
CA ILE A 510 5.45 40.23 -20.49
C ILE A 510 4.93 41.66 -20.37
N ILE A 511 3.70 41.94 -20.84
CA ILE A 511 2.93 43.14 -20.51
C ILE A 511 1.47 42.72 -20.19
N PRO A 512 0.80 43.26 -19.15
CA PRO A 512 -0.41 42.66 -18.56
C PRO A 512 -1.76 43.33 -18.96
N LEU A 513 -2.87 42.78 -18.46
CA LEU A 513 -4.24 43.32 -18.54
C LEU A 513 -4.42 44.69 -17.84
N GLY A 514 -5.33 45.53 -18.35
CA GLY A 514 -5.70 46.82 -17.72
C GLY A 514 -7.08 47.38 -18.13
N ALA A 515 -8.04 47.32 -17.19
CA ALA A 515 -9.30 48.06 -17.01
C ALA A 515 -9.96 48.94 -18.12
N ALA A 516 -11.18 48.54 -18.50
CA ALA A 516 -12.46 49.30 -18.52
C ALA A 516 -12.56 50.80 -18.93
N ARG A 517 -13.49 51.11 -19.86
CA ARG A 517 -14.75 51.85 -19.57
C ARG A 517 -15.76 51.99 -20.74
N GLU A 518 -17.04 52.02 -20.36
CA GLU A 518 -18.21 52.77 -20.89
C GLU A 518 -18.29 53.21 -22.39
N ASN A 519 -19.34 52.79 -23.12
CA ASN A 519 -20.47 53.66 -23.53
C ASN A 519 -21.60 52.93 -24.31
N GLY A 520 -22.86 53.37 -24.12
CA GLY A 520 -24.00 53.15 -25.04
C GLY A 520 -24.09 54.25 -26.12
N PRO A 521 -25.16 54.37 -26.95
CA PRO A 521 -26.59 54.03 -26.73
C PRO A 521 -27.06 52.80 -27.56
N GLU A 522 -28.20 52.12 -27.34
CA GLU A 522 -29.61 52.49 -27.06
C GLU A 522 -30.43 52.93 -28.30
N MET A 523 -31.46 52.13 -28.65
CA MET A 523 -32.81 52.61 -29.04
C MET A 523 -33.82 51.46 -29.21
N THR A 524 -34.91 51.45 -28.42
CA THR A 524 -36.34 51.10 -28.77
C THR A 524 -36.67 49.74 -29.44
N LYS A 525 -37.84 49.07 -29.35
CA LYS A 525 -39.19 49.16 -28.70
C LYS A 525 -39.91 47.82 -29.09
N GLU A 526 -41.03 47.29 -28.57
CA GLU A 526 -41.94 47.41 -27.41
C GLU A 526 -42.86 46.15 -27.46
N CYS A 527 -43.71 45.71 -26.50
CA CYS A 527 -44.11 46.18 -25.17
C CYS A 527 -44.48 44.95 -24.27
N LEU A 528 -45.57 45.04 -23.49
CA LEU A 528 -46.22 44.04 -22.60
C LEU A 528 -47.77 44.18 -22.79
N PRO A 529 -48.72 43.72 -21.92
CA PRO A 529 -48.72 42.71 -20.83
C PRO A 529 -49.95 41.73 -20.87
N THR A 530 -50.17 40.98 -19.76
CA THR A 530 -51.46 40.51 -19.14
C THR A 530 -51.74 38.98 -19.06
N ALA A 531 -52.63 38.59 -18.12
CA ALA A 531 -52.92 37.24 -17.57
C ALA A 531 -54.38 37.25 -16.99
N PRO A 532 -54.83 36.42 -16.00
CA PRO A 532 -54.61 35.00 -15.65
C PRO A 532 -55.96 34.19 -15.75
N VAL A 533 -56.48 33.59 -14.65
CA VAL A 533 -57.80 32.86 -14.47
C VAL A 533 -57.81 31.36 -14.91
N SER A 534 -58.34 30.35 -14.19
CA SER A 534 -58.83 30.19 -12.79
C SER A 534 -58.89 28.70 -12.30
N SER A 535 -59.57 28.49 -11.16
CA SER A 535 -59.90 27.29 -10.34
C SER A 535 -60.79 26.21 -11.05
N ASP A 536 -61.25 25.07 -10.47
CA ASP A 536 -61.75 24.80 -9.10
C ASP A 536 -61.81 23.30 -8.64
N THR A 537 -62.35 23.07 -7.42
CA THR A 537 -62.81 21.84 -6.68
C THR A 537 -63.17 20.54 -7.46
N GLY A 538 -63.23 19.32 -6.88
CA GLY A 538 -63.08 18.82 -5.49
C GLY A 538 -63.82 17.46 -5.23
N SER A 539 -63.94 17.05 -3.95
CA SER A 539 -64.91 16.06 -3.36
C SER A 539 -64.70 14.52 -3.45
N THR A 540 -65.04 13.83 -2.35
CA THR A 540 -65.23 12.36 -2.16
C THR A 540 -66.71 11.98 -1.96
N PRO A 541 -67.08 10.69 -2.09
CA PRO A 541 -67.64 9.87 -0.98
C PRO A 541 -66.99 8.44 -0.92
N GLU A 542 -66.99 7.63 0.15
CA GLU A 542 -68.09 6.98 0.93
C GLU A 542 -69.03 6.07 0.09
N GLY A 543 -69.40 4.83 0.48
CA GLY A 543 -68.91 3.93 1.55
C GLY A 543 -69.89 2.79 1.89
N ALA A 544 -69.45 1.52 1.94
CA ALA A 544 -70.16 0.32 2.48
C ALA A 544 -69.30 -0.98 2.32
N VAL A 545 -69.53 -2.14 2.96
CA VAL A 545 -69.60 -2.51 4.40
C VAL A 545 -69.66 -4.06 4.52
N CYS A 546 -68.65 -4.69 5.18
CA CYS A 546 -68.68 -5.98 5.92
C CYS A 546 -69.18 -7.31 5.25
N PRO A 547 -68.95 -8.52 5.84
CA PRO A 547 -68.46 -8.83 7.19
C PRO A 547 -67.22 -9.74 7.31
N VAL A 548 -66.84 -9.99 8.58
CA VAL A 548 -65.75 -10.87 9.07
C VAL A 548 -66.32 -12.28 9.42
N PRO A 549 -65.48 -13.31 9.65
CA PRO A 549 -64.88 -13.56 10.99
C PRO A 549 -63.34 -13.76 10.92
N ASP A 550 -62.50 -13.26 11.83
CA ASP A 550 -62.53 -13.11 13.31
C ASP A 550 -62.02 -14.35 14.05
N GLU A 551 -60.80 -14.27 14.60
CA GLU A 551 -60.47 -14.92 15.86
C GLU A 551 -59.37 -14.17 16.63
N HIS A 552 -59.64 -13.89 17.90
CA HIS A 552 -58.93 -12.95 18.77
C HIS A 552 -57.47 -13.30 19.12
N LYS A 553 -56.60 -12.26 19.18
CA LYS A 553 -56.19 -11.62 20.47
C LYS A 553 -55.26 -10.41 20.27
N LYS A 554 -55.43 -9.39 21.12
CA LYS A 554 -54.55 -8.20 21.24
C LYS A 554 -53.82 -8.20 22.58
N CYS A 555 -52.49 -8.10 22.54
CA CYS A 555 -51.65 -7.10 23.24
C CYS A 555 -50.17 -7.45 23.00
N GLY A 556 -49.22 -6.52 22.95
CA GLY A 556 -49.33 -5.08 23.25
C GLY A 556 -48.66 -4.72 24.56
N SER A 557 -47.34 -4.90 24.64
CA SER A 557 -46.47 -4.22 25.62
C SER A 557 -45.28 -3.55 24.92
N SER A 558 -44.55 -2.73 25.65
CA SER A 558 -43.62 -1.74 25.10
C SER A 558 -42.18 -2.25 24.92
N TYR A 559 -41.40 -1.51 24.13
CA TYR A 559 -39.97 -1.76 23.90
C TYR A 559 -39.08 -1.58 25.16
N VAL A 560 -39.68 -1.20 26.31
CA VAL A 560 -38.97 -1.01 27.59
C VAL A 560 -38.78 -2.34 28.34
N ASP A 561 -39.73 -3.28 28.25
CA ASP A 561 -39.73 -4.50 29.07
C ASP A 561 -38.57 -5.44 28.71
N LEU A 562 -38.23 -5.54 27.42
CA LEU A 562 -37.11 -6.35 26.91
C LEU A 562 -35.73 -5.86 27.37
N LEU A 563 -35.60 -4.59 27.81
CA LEU A 563 -34.37 -4.06 28.38
C LEU A 563 -34.26 -4.32 29.89
N VAL A 564 -35.34 -4.74 30.55
CA VAL A 564 -35.36 -5.07 31.99
C VAL A 564 -35.04 -6.56 32.23
N GLU A 565 -35.39 -7.46 31.31
CA GLU A 565 -34.97 -8.86 31.40
C GLU A 565 -33.45 -9.03 31.17
N MET A 566 -32.89 -8.31 30.18
CA MET A 566 -31.43 -8.28 29.94
C MET A 566 -30.60 -7.66 31.07
N ALA A 567 -31.23 -7.07 32.09
CA ALA A 567 -30.59 -6.41 33.22
C ALA A 567 -30.81 -7.14 34.56
N LYS A 568 -31.25 -8.42 34.53
CA LYS A 568 -31.56 -9.22 35.73
C LYS A 568 -30.87 -10.58 35.81
N GLU A 569 -29.98 -10.92 34.87
CA GLU A 569 -29.19 -12.16 34.92
C GLU A 569 -27.84 -12.01 35.66
N ASP A 570 -27.46 -10.80 36.08
CA ASP A 570 -26.17 -10.52 36.76
C ASP A 570 -26.10 -10.92 38.25
N GLU A 571 -27.20 -11.35 38.89
CA GLU A 571 -27.25 -11.70 40.34
C GLU A 571 -27.51 -13.19 40.66
N VAL A 572 -27.01 -14.14 39.85
CA VAL A 572 -26.85 -15.56 40.31
C VAL A 572 -25.48 -16.13 39.93
N MET A 573 -24.45 -15.75 40.69
CA MET A 573 -23.13 -16.39 40.65
C MET A 573 -23.16 -17.82 41.22
N LYS A 574 -23.60 -18.78 40.40
CA LYS A 574 -23.28 -20.21 40.61
C LYS A 574 -22.00 -20.55 39.86
N GLU A 575 -21.03 -21.13 40.57
CA GLU A 575 -19.74 -21.51 40.00
C GLU A 575 -19.91 -22.55 38.88
N SER A 576 -19.66 -22.13 37.65
CA SER A 576 -19.49 -23.01 36.49
C SER A 576 -17.99 -23.21 36.24
N PRO A 577 -17.52 -24.41 35.84
CA PRO A 577 -16.11 -24.77 35.91
C PRO A 577 -15.25 -23.89 35.00
N ARG A 578 -14.14 -23.39 35.57
CA ARG A 578 -13.14 -22.57 34.84
C ARG A 578 -12.74 -23.26 33.53
N ALA A 579 -13.00 -22.61 32.41
CA ALA A 579 -12.52 -23.07 31.11
C ALA A 579 -10.98 -23.10 31.10
N THR A 580 -10.40 -24.28 31.24
CA THR A 580 -8.95 -24.50 31.19
C THR A 580 -8.44 -24.24 29.78
N TRP A 581 -8.04 -22.99 29.53
CA TRP A 581 -7.32 -22.60 28.33
C TRP A 581 -6.10 -23.50 28.17
N GLN A 582 -6.13 -24.37 27.16
CA GLN A 582 -4.94 -25.14 26.80
C GLN A 582 -4.05 -24.26 25.92
N PRO A 583 -2.78 -24.05 26.27
CA PRO A 583 -1.84 -23.35 25.39
C PRO A 583 -1.74 -24.10 24.06
N ARG A 584 -1.63 -23.34 22.97
CA ARG A 584 -1.23 -23.92 21.68
C ARG A 584 0.18 -24.48 21.85
N LYS A 585 0.30 -25.80 21.81
CA LYS A 585 1.56 -26.52 22.11
C LYS A 585 2.72 -26.16 21.17
N THR A 586 2.42 -25.60 19.99
CA THR A 586 3.40 -25.28 18.96
C THR A 586 4.19 -24.02 19.28
N THR A 587 5.43 -24.19 19.74
CA THR A 587 6.39 -23.11 20.01
C THR A 587 6.79 -22.34 18.74
N MET A 588 7.39 -21.16 18.87
CA MET A 588 7.93 -20.41 17.72
C MET A 588 8.97 -21.24 16.94
N LEU A 589 9.80 -22.00 17.65
CA LEU A 589 10.74 -22.97 17.08
C LEU A 589 10.04 -24.06 16.26
N GLU A 590 8.92 -24.62 16.73
CA GLU A 590 8.14 -25.59 15.95
C GLU A 590 7.46 -24.97 14.71
N ILE A 591 6.97 -23.73 14.79
CA ILE A 591 6.40 -23.03 13.63
C ILE A 591 7.49 -22.85 12.55
N ILE A 592 8.67 -22.38 12.95
CA ILE A 592 9.83 -22.21 12.06
C ILE A 592 10.25 -23.57 11.48
N ARG A 593 10.57 -24.56 12.32
CA ARG A 593 11.00 -25.91 11.88
C ARG A 593 9.98 -26.63 11.00
N THR A 594 8.68 -26.45 11.24
CA THR A 594 7.63 -27.05 10.40
C THR A 594 7.58 -26.40 9.02
N GLU A 595 7.83 -25.09 8.92
CA GLU A 595 7.85 -24.37 7.64
C GLU A 595 9.18 -24.55 6.89
N GLU A 596 10.30 -24.67 7.60
CA GLU A 596 11.61 -25.11 7.06
C GLU A 596 11.49 -26.51 6.42
N ALA A 597 10.98 -27.50 7.15
CA ALA A 597 10.78 -28.85 6.63
C ALA A 597 9.85 -28.87 5.39
N ARG A 598 8.84 -27.98 5.33
CA ARG A 598 7.99 -27.79 4.14
C ARG A 598 8.75 -27.12 2.98
N ARG A 599 9.56 -26.08 3.25
CA ARG A 599 10.41 -25.38 2.29
C ARG A 599 11.40 -26.36 1.64
N ASP A 600 12.04 -27.20 2.43
CA ASP A 600 13.00 -28.19 1.93
C ASP A 600 12.32 -29.33 1.17
N THR A 601 11.18 -29.84 1.67
CA THR A 601 10.35 -30.79 0.91
C THR A 601 9.91 -30.22 -0.45
N ALA A 602 9.56 -28.92 -0.50
CA ALA A 602 9.18 -28.25 -1.75
C ALA A 602 10.38 -27.99 -2.67
N ASN A 603 11.55 -27.69 -2.12
CA ASN A 603 12.79 -27.50 -2.88
C ASN A 603 13.36 -28.81 -3.43
N HIS A 604 13.29 -29.91 -2.67
CA HIS A 604 13.65 -31.25 -3.13
C HIS A 604 12.79 -31.64 -4.33
N ARG A 605 11.45 -31.59 -4.19
CA ARG A 605 10.50 -31.87 -5.27
C ARG A 605 10.72 -31.01 -6.52
N ARG A 606 11.21 -29.76 -6.38
CA ARG A 606 11.60 -28.91 -7.51
C ARG A 606 12.87 -29.40 -8.20
N ARG A 607 13.91 -29.76 -7.44
CA ARG A 607 15.16 -30.35 -7.96
C ARG A 607 14.88 -31.66 -8.70
N ASP A 608 14.07 -32.53 -8.12
CA ASP A 608 13.66 -33.81 -8.70
C ASP A 608 12.90 -33.59 -10.02
N ALA A 609 11.96 -32.65 -10.05
CA ALA A 609 11.20 -32.30 -11.26
C ALA A 609 12.05 -31.66 -12.38
N THR A 610 13.21 -31.06 -12.06
CA THR A 610 14.22 -30.69 -13.07
C THR A 610 15.08 -31.87 -13.49
N SER A 611 15.47 -32.77 -12.58
CA SER A 611 16.26 -33.96 -12.89
C SER A 611 15.53 -34.90 -13.86
N VAL A 612 14.25 -35.16 -13.63
CA VAL A 612 13.36 -35.96 -14.50
C VAL A 612 13.07 -35.30 -15.86
N ARG A 613 13.52 -34.06 -16.09
CA ARG A 613 13.49 -33.38 -17.41
C ARG A 613 14.86 -33.32 -18.09
N SER A 614 15.87 -33.97 -17.53
CA SER A 614 17.26 -33.99 -18.02
C SER A 614 17.79 -35.41 -18.32
N HIS A 615 16.88 -36.38 -18.43
CA HIS A 615 17.09 -37.76 -18.87
C HIS A 615 16.05 -38.10 -19.93
#